data_AF-A0A3D0SCY9-F1
#
_entry.id   AF-A0A3D0SCY9-F1
#
_cell.length_a   1.000
_cell.length_b   1.000
_cell.length_c   1.000
_cell.angle_alpha   90.00
_cell.angle_beta   90.00
_cell.angle_gamma   90.00
#
_symmetry.space_group_name_H-M   'P 1'
#
loop_
_entity.id
_entity.type
_entity.pdbx_description
1 polymer ?
#
loop_
_entity_poly.entity_id
_entity_poly.type
_entity_poly.pdbx_seq_one_letter_code
_entity_poly.pdbx_strand_id
1 'polypeptide(L)' 'FRDHSSEIIQDDVFERLQTFHNVLITGHQGFFTAEALDQIAEVTLQNILALNNGTADDSRFVVLPD' A
#
# COMPACT_ATOMS: atom_id res chain seq x y z
N PHE A 1 -9.94 0.16 0.93
CA PHE A 1 -9.83 0.89 -0.34
C PHE A 1 -11.01 1.86 -0.43
N ARG A 2 -10.78 3.11 -0.83
CA ARG A 2 -11.88 4.04 -1.13
C ARG A 2 -12.13 3.99 -2.63
N ASP A 3 -13.41 3.94 -3.01
CA ASP A 3 -13.82 3.98 -4.40
C ASP A 3 -13.89 5.43 -4.85
N HIS A 4 -13.05 5.79 -5.81
CA HIS A 4 -12.96 7.12 -6.41
C HIS A 4 -13.41 7.10 -7.89
N SER A 5 -14.13 6.06 -8.32
CA SER A 5 -14.52 5.85 -9.73
C SER A 5 -15.46 6.94 -10.28
N SER A 6 -16.20 7.63 -9.42
CA SER A 6 -17.13 8.71 -9.78
C SER A 6 -16.54 10.11 -9.59
N GLU A 7 -15.30 10.21 -9.13
CA GLU A 7 -14.63 11.48 -8.91
C GLU A 7 -13.94 11.96 -10.19
N ILE A 8 -14.05 13.26 -10.46
CA ILE A 8 -13.30 13.89 -11.54
C ILE A 8 -11.82 13.92 -11.14
N ILE A 9 -10.96 13.40 -12.01
CA ILE A 9 -9.51 13.46 -11.84
C ILE A 9 -9.07 14.91 -12.05
N GLN A 10 -8.39 15.51 -11.09
CA GLN A 10 -7.89 16.89 -11.20
C GLN A 10 -6.42 16.96 -11.63
N ASP A 11 -5.73 15.81 -11.67
CA ASP A 11 -4.32 15.70 -12.05
C ASP A 11 -4.21 15.62 -13.59
N ASP A 12 -3.86 16.75 -14.20
CA ASP A 12 -3.75 16.93 -15.64
C ASP A 12 -2.64 16.05 -16.27
N VAL A 13 -1.57 15.76 -15.53
CA VAL A 13 -0.50 14.86 -15.95
C VAL A 13 -1.03 13.42 -16.01
N PHE A 14 -1.71 12.97 -14.96
CA PHE A 14 -2.31 11.64 -14.90
C PHE A 14 -3.37 11.44 -15.98
N GLU A 15 -4.22 12.42 -16.24
CA GLU A 15 -5.20 12.38 -17.34
C GLU A 15 -4.52 12.29 -18.71
N ARG A 16 -3.49 13.12 -18.95
CA ARG A 16 -2.76 13.07 -20.22
C ARG A 16 -2.08 11.73 -20.44
N LEU A 17 -1.44 11.17 -19.40
CA LEU A 17 -0.75 9.88 -19.49
C LEU A 17 -1.71 8.73 -19.82
N GLN A 18 -2.95 8.74 -19.33
CA GLN A 18 -3.98 7.74 -19.66
C GLN A 18 -4.39 7.74 -21.14
N THR A 19 -4.13 8.82 -21.88
CA THR A 19 -4.51 8.94 -23.30
C THR A 19 -3.50 8.30 -24.27
N PHE A 20 -2.28 8.00 -23.82
CA PHE A 20 -1.23 7.47 -24.68
C PHE A 20 -1.32 5.96 -24.85
N HIS A 21 -1.34 5.48 -26.10
CA HIS A 21 -1.44 4.04 -26.41
C HIS A 21 -0.23 3.21 -25.94
N ASN A 22 0.89 3.85 -25.63
CA ASN A 22 2.13 3.24 -25.16
C ASN A 22 2.35 3.41 -23.64
N VAL A 23 1.32 3.85 -22.91
CA VAL A 23 1.36 4.00 -21.46
C VAL A 23 0.32 3.07 -20.84
N LEU A 24 0.78 2.21 -19.94
CA LEU A 24 -0.08 1.36 -19.11
C LEU A 24 0.10 1.76 -17.65
N ILE A 25 -1.00 2.12 -17.00
CA ILE A 25 -1.03 2.53 -15.60
C ILE A 25 -1.79 1.46 -14.80
N THR A 26 -1.25 1.09 -13.64
CA THR A 26 -1.92 0.20 -12.68
C THR A 26 -1.95 0.85 -11.30
N GLY A 27 -3.00 0.57 -10.52
CA GLY A 27 -3.22 1.22 -9.23
C GLY A 27 -2.40 0.61 -8.11
N HIS A 28 -1.12 0.95 -7.99
CA HIS A 28 -0.20 0.42 -6.96
C HIS A 28 -0.26 -1.12 -6.80
N GLN A 29 -0.61 -1.85 -7.86
CA GLN A 29 -0.84 -3.30 -7.82
C GLN A 29 0.46 -4.11 -7.90
N GLY A 30 1.62 -3.46 -7.86
CA GLY A 30 2.92 -4.13 -7.96
C GLY A 30 3.17 -5.17 -6.86
N PHE A 31 2.54 -5.02 -5.69
CA PHE A 31 2.64 -5.97 -4.58
C PHE A 31 1.55 -7.05 -4.58
N PHE A 32 0.60 -7.04 -5.53
CA PHE A 32 -0.63 -7.83 -5.41
C PHE A 32 -0.47 -9.28 -5.91
N THR A 33 0.44 -10.03 -5.28
CA THR A 33 0.58 -11.48 -5.44
C THR A 33 0.20 -12.20 -4.15
N ALA A 34 -0.13 -13.50 -4.22
CA ALA A 34 -0.48 -14.28 -3.04
C ALA A 34 0.67 -14.30 -2.02
N GLU A 35 1.91 -14.52 -2.50
CA GLU A 35 3.11 -14.60 -1.68
C GLU A 35 3.41 -13.28 -0.97
N ALA A 36 3.29 -12.16 -1.69
CA ALA A 36 3.54 -10.84 -1.12
C ALA A 36 2.48 -10.48 -0.06
N LEU A 37 1.21 -10.80 -0.30
CA LEU A 37 0.14 -10.58 0.68
C LEU A 37 0.30 -11.48 1.91
N ASP A 38 0.67 -12.74 1.73
CA ASP A 38 0.95 -13.65 2.84
C ASP A 38 2.08 -13.12 3.73
N GLN A 39 3.16 -12.61 3.11
CA GLN A 39 4.27 -12.01 3.85
C GLN A 39 3.89 -10.69 4.55
N ILE A 40 3.09 -9.84 3.91
CA ILE A 40 2.56 -8.61 4.54
C ILE A 40 1.73 -8.98 5.78
N ALA A 41 0.84 -9.98 5.68
CA ALA A 41 0.03 -10.44 6.79
C ALA A 41 0.88 -11.03 7.93
N GLU A 42 1.85 -11.89 7.60
CA GLU A 42 2.76 -12.51 8.56
C GLU A 42 3.57 -11.45 9.34
N VAL A 43 4.23 -10.54 8.63
CA VAL A 43 5.03 -9.46 9.24
C VAL A 43 4.16 -8.55 10.09
N THR A 44 2.94 -8.23 9.64
CA THR A 44 2.00 -7.41 10.40
C THR A 44 1.64 -8.08 11.73
N LEU A 45 1.33 -9.38 11.72
CA LEU A 45 1.01 -10.12 12.94
C LEU A 45 2.22 -10.20 13.88
N GLN A 46 3.40 -10.48 13.36
CA GLN A 46 4.63 -10.51 14.14
C GLN A 46 4.91 -9.15 14.81
N ASN A 47 4.70 -8.05 14.10
CA ASN A 47 4.85 -6.69 14.63
C ASN A 47 3.86 -6.44 15.80
N ILE A 48 2.60 -6.84 15.65
CA ILE A 48 1.58 -6.71 16.72
C ILE A 48 1.98 -7.52 17.96
N LEU A 49 2.44 -8.77 17.77
CA LEU A 49 2.87 -9.62 18.88
C LEU A 49 4.11 -9.06 19.58
N ALA A 50 5.07 -8.52 18.83
CA ALA A 50 6.27 -7.89 19.39
C ALA A 50 5.91 -6.66 20.23
N LEU A 51 4.97 -5.83 19.77
CA LEU A 51 4.43 -4.71 20.55
C LEU A 51 3.79 -5.19 21.86
N ASN A 52 2.90 -6.18 21.79
CA ASN A 52 2.22 -6.70 22.96
C ASN A 52 3.19 -7.32 23.99
N ASN A 53 4.29 -7.90 23.52
CA ASN A 53 5.28 -8.55 24.38
C ASN A 53 6.39 -7.61 24.86
N GLY A 54 6.37 -6.33 24.46
CA GLY A 54 7.42 -5.36 24.82
C GLY A 54 8.77 -5.63 24.14
N THR A 55 8.78 -6.38 23.03
CA THR A 55 9.98 -6.72 22.25
C THR A 55 9.96 -6.06 20.86
N ALA A 56 9.15 -5.02 20.70
CA ALA A 56 9.06 -4.28 19.44
C ALA A 56 10.39 -3.58 19.12
N ASP A 57 10.70 -3.55 17.83
CA ASP A 57 11.81 -2.79 17.27
C ASP A 57 11.24 -1.55 16.60
N ASP A 58 11.60 -0.37 17.11
CA ASP A 58 11.11 0.92 16.64
C ASP A 58 11.40 1.15 15.13
N SER A 59 12.44 0.53 14.58
CA SER A 59 12.78 0.64 13.15
C SER A 59 11.76 -0.04 12.22
N ARG A 60 10.88 -0.88 12.77
CA ARG A 60 9.83 -1.60 12.03
C ARG A 60 8.51 -0.83 11.96
N PHE A 61 8.39 0.30 12.65
CA PHE A 61 7.17 1.10 12.72
C PHE A 61 7.40 2.49 12.14
N VAL A 62 6.52 2.91 11.23
CA VAL A 62 6.54 4.27 10.65
C VAL A 62 6.04 5.30 11.68
N VAL A 63 5.13 4.88 12.55
CA VAL A 63 4.61 5.67 13.67
C VAL A 63 4.42 4.71 14.84
N LEU A 64 5.01 5.04 16.00
CA LEU A 64 4.76 4.29 17.23
C LEU A 64 3.37 4.67 17.77
N PRO A 65 2.56 3.70 18.22
CA PRO A 65 1.34 4.01 18.94
C PRO A 65 1.69 4.72 20.26
N ASP A 66 0.97 5.81 20.57
CA ASP A 66 1.07 6.53 21.84
C ASP A 66 0.70 5.64 23.05
#